data_AF-A0A382ZG81-F1
#
_entry.id   AF-A0A382ZG81-F1
#
_cell.length_a   1.000
_cell.length_b   1.000
_cell.length_c   1.000
_cell.angle_alpha   90.00
_cell.angle_beta   90.00
_cell.angle_gamma   90.00
#
_symmetry.space_group_name_H-M   'P 1'
#
loop_
_entity.id
_entity.type
_entity.pdbx_description
1 polymer ?
#
loop_
_entity_poly.entity_id
_entity_poly.type
_entity_poly.pdbx_seq_one_letter_code
_entity_poly.pdbx_strand_id
1 'polypeptide(L)' 'IAVFRKKPGEEVKAGETVAELIDPHSEDPRNGMISIVCEHGGFFFARNSNHLVGAGDILARVCGDQPISGRSGPMLSP' A
#
# COMPACT_ATOMS: atom_id res chain seq x y z
N ILE A 1 -3.74 5.36 12.00
CA ILE A 1 -3.49 3.91 12.18
C ILE A 1 -3.67 3.24 10.82
N ALA A 2 -2.67 2.53 10.29
CA ALA A 2 -2.80 1.77 9.06
C ALA A 2 -3.41 0.38 9.32
N VAL A 3 -4.41 -0.02 8.56
CA VAL A 3 -5.02 -1.35 8.61
C VAL A 3 -4.87 -1.99 7.24
N PHE A 4 -4.10 -3.08 7.15
CA PHE A 4 -3.79 -3.72 5.88
C PHE A 4 -4.89 -4.70 5.47
N ARG A 5 -5.31 -4.61 4.21
CA ARG A 5 -6.22 -5.56 3.56
C ARG A 5 -5.50 -6.68 2.82
N LYS A 6 -4.18 -6.54 2.65
CA LYS A 6 -3.29 -7.53 2.01
C LYS A 6 -2.26 -8.08 2.99
N LYS A 7 -1.91 -9.33 2.77
CA LYS A 7 -0.80 -10.04 3.40
C LYS A 7 0.38 -10.11 2.44
N PRO A 8 1.63 -10.07 2.96
CA PRO A 8 2.79 -10.44 2.16
C PRO A 8 2.58 -11.80 1.48
N GLY A 9 2.86 -11.87 0.18
CA GLY A 9 2.66 -13.07 -0.62
C GLY A 9 1.43 -13.03 -1.54
N GLU A 10 0.56 -12.02 -1.39
CA GLU A 10 -0.64 -11.90 -2.23
C GLU A 10 -0.40 -11.02 -3.46
N GLU A 11 -1.05 -11.37 -4.57
CA GLU A 11 -1.13 -10.51 -5.75
C GLU A 11 -2.07 -9.32 -5.50
N VAL A 12 -1.79 -8.18 -6.12
CA VAL A 12 -2.62 -6.98 -6.10
C VAL A 12 -2.97 -6.56 -7.53
N LYS A 13 -4.21 -6.11 -7.74
CA LYS A 13 -4.62 -5.50 -9.01
C LYS A 13 -4.47 -3.98 -8.96
N ALA A 14 -4.22 -3.37 -10.11
CA ALA A 14 -4.29 -1.91 -10.24
C ALA A 14 -5.67 -1.40 -9.78
N GLY A 15 -5.69 -0.37 -8.95
CA GLY A 15 -6.88 0.20 -8.34
C GLY A 15 -7.35 -0.51 -7.06
N GLU A 16 -6.69 -1.59 -6.63
CA GLU A 16 -7.08 -2.31 -5.42
C GLU A 16 -6.66 -1.55 -4.15
N THR A 17 -7.56 -1.50 -3.16
CA THR A 17 -7.27 -0.93 -1.85
C THR A 17 -6.44 -1.93 -1.03
N VAL A 18 -5.20 -1.57 -0.73
CA VAL A 18 -4.26 -2.43 0.01
C VAL A 18 -4.25 -2.17 1.51
N ALA A 19 -4.64 -0.96 1.92
CA ALA A 19 -4.76 -0.58 3.32
C ALA A 19 -5.77 0.55 3.49
N GLU A 20 -6.21 0.76 4.73
CA GLU A 20 -6.97 1.93 5.16
C GLU A 20 -6.18 2.66 6.24
N LEU A 21 -6.13 3.99 6.18
CA LEU A 21 -5.70 4.83 7.28
C LEU A 21 -6.92 5.23 8.09
N ILE A 22 -6.93 4.91 9.37
CA ILE A 22 -7.95 5.29 10.34
C ILE A 22 -7.37 6.38 11.24
N ASP A 23 -8.02 7.54 11.30
CA ASP A 23 -7.77 8.57 12.30
C ASP A 23 -8.56 8.23 13.58
N PRO A 24 -7.88 7.79 14.66
CA PRO A 24 -8.56 7.44 15.91
C PRO A 24 -9.12 8.66 16.66
N HIS A 25 -8.82 9.89 16.23
CA HIS A 25 -9.32 11.12 16.85
C HIS A 25 -10.50 11.73 16.11
N SER A 26 -10.96 11.11 15.02
CA SER A 26 -12.11 11.62 14.27
C SER A 26 -13.40 11.53 15.10
N GLU A 27 -14.20 12.60 15.11
CA GLU A 27 -15.50 12.63 15.83
C GLU A 27 -16.52 11.65 15.23
N ASP A 28 -16.49 11.46 13.91
CA ASP A 28 -17.27 10.42 13.21
C ASP A 28 -16.30 9.39 12.59
N PRO A 29 -16.27 8.15 13.11
CA PRO A 29 -15.40 7.09 12.59
C PRO A 29 -15.54 6.83 11.09
N ARG A 30 -16.68 7.15 10.47
CA ARG A 30 -16.90 6.97 9.03
C ARG A 30 -16.18 8.01 8.17
N ASN A 31 -15.87 9.17 8.76
CA ASN A 31 -15.17 10.27 8.08
C ASN A 31 -13.66 10.27 8.36
N GLY A 32 -13.22 9.52 9.37
CA GLY A 32 -11.81 9.36 9.73
C GLY A 32 -11.05 8.30 8.93
N MET A 33 -11.55 7.87 7.76
CA MET A 33 -10.97 6.76 7.00
C MET A 33 -10.51 7.18 5.60
N ILE A 34 -9.26 6.84 5.26
CA ILE A 34 -8.66 7.10 3.96
C ILE A 34 -8.18 5.78 3.35
N SER A 35 -8.68 5.44 2.16
CA SER A 35 -8.21 4.26 1.43
C SER A 35 -6.85 4.49 0.77
N ILE A 36 -5.94 3.55 0.96
CA ILE A 36 -4.65 3.50 0.27
C ILE A 36 -4.77 2.52 -0.90
N VAL A 37 -4.74 3.08 -2.11
CA VAL A 37 -4.95 2.34 -3.35
C VAL A 37 -3.61 2.07 -4.02
N CYS A 38 -3.40 0.84 -4.48
CA CYS A 38 -2.27 0.52 -5.32
C CYS A 38 -2.63 0.85 -6.77
N GLU A 39 -1.96 1.83 -7.36
CA GLU A 39 -2.24 2.25 -8.74
C GLU A 39 -1.83 1.20 -9.78
N HIS A 40 -0.94 0.27 -9.42
CA HIS A 40 -0.33 -0.69 -10.33
C HIS A 40 -0.61 -2.13 -9.85
N GLY A 41 -0.68 -3.07 -10.79
CA GLY A 41 -0.74 -4.49 -10.47
C GLY A 41 0.61 -5.01 -9.99
N GLY A 42 0.61 -6.16 -9.32
CA GLY A 42 1.85 -6.82 -8.94
C GLY A 42 1.75 -7.71 -7.70
N PHE A 43 2.88 -7.86 -7.03
CA PHE A 43 3.03 -8.75 -5.89
C PHE A 43 3.31 -7.97 -4.60
N PHE A 44 2.40 -8.07 -3.62
CA PHE A 44 2.52 -7.42 -2.33
C PHE A 44 3.50 -8.20 -1.45
N PHE A 45 4.75 -7.74 -1.33
CA PHE A 45 5.81 -8.55 -0.73
C PHE A 45 6.24 -8.11 0.67
N ALA A 46 5.95 -6.86 1.06
CA ALA A 46 6.29 -6.37 2.38
C ALA A 46 5.31 -5.31 2.88
N ARG A 47 5.13 -5.25 4.20
CA ARG A 47 4.42 -4.19 4.90
C ARG A 47 5.06 -3.90 6.24
N ASN A 48 4.83 -2.70 6.76
CA ASN A 48 5.24 -2.39 8.12
C ASN A 48 4.43 -3.20 9.14
N SER A 49 5.13 -3.59 10.21
CA SER A 49 4.52 -4.19 11.40
C SER A 49 3.98 -3.14 12.36
N ASN A 50 4.54 -1.93 12.37
CA ASN A 50 3.98 -0.80 13.11
C ASN A 50 2.78 -0.21 12.36
N HIS A 51 1.69 0.02 13.09
CA HIS A 51 0.43 0.50 12.54
C HIS A 51 0.22 2.01 12.81
N LEU A 52 0.99 2.63 13.71
CA LEU A 52 1.02 4.09 13.84
C LEU A 52 1.98 4.67 12.81
N VAL A 53 1.45 5.55 11.95
CA VAL A 53 2.15 6.06 10.76
C VAL A 53 1.91 7.55 10.61
N GLY A 54 2.91 8.26 10.11
CA GLY A 54 2.87 9.68 9.77
C GLY A 54 2.84 9.91 8.26
N ALA A 55 2.66 11.17 7.87
CA ALA A 55 2.78 11.57 6.47
C ALA A 55 4.21 11.33 5.98
N GLY A 56 4.33 10.70 4.81
CA GLY A 56 5.63 10.35 4.20
C GLY A 56 6.15 8.96 4.57
N ASP A 57 5.54 8.27 5.54
CA ASP A 57 5.92 6.90 5.86
C ASP A 57 5.60 5.93 4.71
N ILE A 58 6.53 5.03 4.42
CA ILE A 58 6.29 3.92 3.50
C ILE A 58 5.48 2.86 4.25
N LEU A 59 4.25 2.57 3.81
CA LEU A 59 3.38 1.58 4.47
C LEU A 59 3.67 0.14 4.05
N ALA A 60 3.89 -0.06 2.74
CA ALA A 60 4.06 -1.35 2.11
C ALA A 60 4.89 -1.24 0.84
N ARG A 61 5.34 -2.39 0.32
CA ARG A 61 6.05 -2.50 -0.95
C ARG A 61 5.38 -3.54 -1.83
N VAL A 62 5.22 -3.15 -3.09
CA VAL A 62 4.67 -3.97 -4.16
C VAL A 62 5.72 -4.06 -5.26
N CYS A 63 5.97 -5.27 -5.76
CA CYS A 63 6.72 -5.48 -6.98
C CYS A 63 5.75 -5.35 -8.16
N GLY A 64 5.92 -4.33 -8.99
CA GLY A 64 5.03 -4.10 -10.14
C GLY A 64 5.15 -5.22 -11.17
N ASP A 65 4.03 -5.63 -11.77
CA ASP A 65 3.98 -6.57 -12.89
C ASP A 65 4.30 -5.92 -14.25
N GLN A 66 4.34 -4.59 -14.29
CA GLN A 66 4.73 -3.78 -15.42
C GLN A 66 5.78 -2.74 -15.01
N PRO A 67 6.65 -2.29 -15.94
CA PRO A 67 7.55 -1.17 -15.69
C PRO A 67 6.78 0.10 -15.31
N ILE A 68 7.20 0.76 -14.23
CA ILE A 68 6.62 2.04 -13.81
C ILE A 68 7.19 3.14 -14.71
N SER A 69 6.30 3.90 -15.36
CA SER A 69 6.69 5.01 -16.25
C SER A 69 7.59 6.01 -15.52
N GLY A 70 8.67 6.43 -16.17
CA GLY A 70 9.66 7.36 -15.60
C GLY A 70 10.68 6.74 -14.64
N ARG A 71 10.56 5.45 -14.31
CA ARG A 71 11.58 4.73 -13.55
C ARG A 71 12.58 4.08 -14.50
N SER A 72 13.83 4.56 -14.52
CA SER A 72 14.95 3.88 -15.16
C SER A 72 15.81 3.19 -14.10
N GLY A 73 16.04 1.88 -14.27
CA GLY A 73 16.88 1.10 -13.37
C GLY A 73 16.86 -0.38 -13.73
N PRO A 74 17.89 -1.14 -13.38
CA PRO A 74 17.93 -2.57 -13.63
C PRO A 74 16.78 -3.25 -12.87
N MET A 75 15.96 -3.99 -13.60
CA MET A 75 15.00 -4.92 -13.01
C MET A 75 15.71 -6.22 -12.65
N LEU A 76 15.16 -6.98 -11.70
CA LEU A 76 15.58 -8.36 -11.49
C LEU A 76 15.21 -9.15 -12.75
N SER A 77 16.20 -9.53 -13.56
CA SER A 77 16.02 -10.48 -14.66
C SER A 77 15.86 -11.89 -14.10
N PRO A 78 15.18 -12.81 -14.82
CA PRO A 78 15.14 -14.23 -14.47
C PRO A 78 16.54 -14.84 -14.31
#